data_AF-A0A7C2DG21-F1
#
_entry.id   AF-A0A7C2DG21-F1
#
_cell.length_a   1.000
_cell.length_b   1.000
_cell.length_c   1.000
_cell.angle_alpha   90.00
_cell.angle_beta   90.00
_cell.angle_gamma   90.00
#
_symmetry.space_group_name_H-M   'P 1'
#
loop_
_entity.id
_entity.type
_entity.pdbx_description
1 polymer ?
#
loop_
_entity_poly.entity_id
_entity_poly.type
_entity_poly.pdbx_seq_one_letter_code
_entity_poly.pdbx_strand_id
1 'polypeptide(L)'
;MRRGSSTVVVLVGEVDEALLAEVDRPANVTVVRAGEPGAAGAIAALAEASGRQAPFVLVAGDPLVAVAEGWRAAWEPGASGTAAFEEAAGEALLAWRAGRFELPDYYLVVAHEPGAGGPEASPAAPHPDDFHLGVLRTERPSRVVAVPAGEARVAALRVLRALRRLPVGPWWPPLDRLVEAARSFFPGRLAS
;
A
#
# COMPACT_ATOMS: atom_id res chain seq x y z
N MET A 1 16.92 4.57 11.38
CA MET A 1 16.07 5.01 12.52
C MET A 1 15.27 6.21 12.05
N ARG A 2 13.98 6.06 11.70
CA ARG A 2 13.11 7.24 11.61
C ARG A 2 12.83 7.73 13.03
N ARG A 3 13.16 8.99 13.30
CA ARG A 3 12.70 9.76 14.46
C ARG A 3 11.73 10.85 13.96
N GLY A 4 10.61 10.41 13.42
CA GLY A 4 9.41 11.25 13.31
C GLY A 4 8.43 10.78 14.39
N SER A 5 7.75 11.69 15.07
CA SER A 5 6.71 11.38 16.06
C SER A 5 5.42 10.79 15.43
N SER A 6 5.37 10.76 14.10
CA SER A 6 4.18 10.46 13.30
C SER A 6 4.25 9.05 12.73
N THR A 7 3.13 8.32 12.76
CA THR A 7 3.00 7.02 12.07
C THR A 7 2.52 7.27 10.65
N VAL A 8 3.34 6.93 9.66
CA VAL A 8 3.03 7.09 8.22
C VAL A 8 2.36 5.83 7.71
N VAL A 9 1.15 5.96 7.16
CA VAL A 9 0.35 4.83 6.68
C VAL A 9 -0.03 5.07 5.23
N VAL A 10 0.23 4.11 4.35
CA VAL A 10 -0.21 4.17 2.96
C VAL A 10 -1.60 3.53 2.85
N LEU A 11 -2.54 4.24 2.26
CA LEU A 11 -3.88 3.74 1.90
C LEU A 11 -3.85 3.24 0.46
N VAL A 12 -4.27 2.00 0.27
CA VAL A 12 -4.41 1.35 -1.05
C VAL A 12 -5.77 0.65 -1.15
N GLY A 13 -6.16 0.28 -2.36
CA GLY A 13 -7.47 -0.32 -2.61
C GLY A 13 -8.47 0.70 -3.15
N GLU A 14 -9.73 0.55 -2.75
CA GLU A 14 -10.83 1.46 -3.07
C GLU A 14 -10.73 2.74 -2.24
N VAL A 15 -9.81 3.62 -2.65
CA VAL A 15 -9.56 4.91 -1.99
C VAL A 15 -9.98 6.04 -2.93
N ASP A 16 -11.07 6.72 -2.59
CA ASP A 16 -11.57 7.88 -3.34
C ASP A 16 -11.48 9.18 -2.52
N GLU A 17 -11.70 10.32 -3.19
CA GLU A 17 -11.61 11.63 -2.54
C GLU A 17 -12.67 11.84 -1.44
N ALA A 18 -13.82 11.18 -1.53
CA ALA A 18 -14.86 11.28 -0.50
C ALA A 18 -14.39 10.61 0.80
N LEU A 19 -13.78 9.42 0.70
CA LEU A 19 -13.15 8.73 1.82
C LEU A 19 -12.00 9.57 2.40
N LEU A 20 -11.11 10.08 1.55
CA LEU A 20 -9.98 10.91 1.98
C LEU A 20 -10.45 12.16 2.74
N ALA A 21 -11.50 12.82 2.26
CA ALA A 21 -12.08 13.98 2.93
C ALA A 21 -12.70 13.64 4.30
N GLU A 22 -13.27 12.44 4.47
CA GLU A 22 -13.84 11.99 5.75
C GLU A 22 -12.76 11.60 6.76
N VAL A 23 -11.67 10.93 6.33
CA VAL A 23 -10.57 10.54 7.23
C VAL A 23 -9.67 11.70 7.65
N ASP A 24 -9.67 12.81 6.91
CA ASP A 24 -8.87 14.02 7.22
C ASP A 24 -9.57 14.96 8.23
N ARG A 25 -10.82 14.69 8.62
CA ARG A 25 -11.55 15.52 9.59
C ARG A 25 -11.01 15.46 11.02
N PRO A 26 -10.63 14.31 11.58
CA PRO A 26 -10.13 14.23 12.95
C PRO A 26 -8.76 14.91 13.10
N ALA A 27 -8.58 15.70 14.15
CA ALA A 27 -7.36 16.47 14.39
C ALA A 27 -6.07 15.63 14.58
N ASN A 28 -6.19 14.32 14.76
CA ASN A 28 -5.06 13.40 14.92
C ASN A 28 -4.63 12.71 13.62
N VAL A 29 -5.25 13.07 12.49
CA VAL A 29 -4.95 12.53 11.16
C VAL A 29 -4.59 13.67 10.23
N THR A 30 -3.67 13.43 9.32
CA THR A 30 -3.39 14.31 8.19
C THR A 30 -3.28 13.46 6.94
N VAL A 31 -4.00 13.83 5.88
CA VAL A 31 -3.90 13.17 4.58
C VAL A 31 -2.93 13.92 3.67
N VAL A 32 -2.00 13.19 3.08
CA VAL A 32 -1.12 13.64 2.00
C VAL A 32 -1.52 12.91 0.72
N ARG A 33 -1.83 13.66 -0.33
CA ARG A 33 -2.21 13.13 -1.65
C ARG A 33 -1.00 13.09 -2.56
N ALA A 34 -0.93 12.09 -3.43
CA ALA A 34 0.00 12.13 -4.56
C ALA A 34 -0.42 13.26 -5.51
N GLY A 35 0.52 14.13 -5.88
CA GLY A 35 0.26 15.23 -6.82
C GLY A 35 0.06 14.75 -8.26
N GLU A 36 0.54 13.55 -8.56
CA GLU A 36 0.38 12.85 -9.84
C GLU A 36 0.15 11.35 -9.56
N PRO A 37 -0.56 10.64 -10.45
CA PRO A 37 -0.74 9.20 -10.30
C PRO A 37 0.59 8.45 -10.48
N GLY A 38 0.69 7.27 -9.86
CA GLY A 38 1.84 6.37 -10.00
C GLY A 38 2.91 6.53 -8.91
N ALA A 39 3.99 5.76 -9.06
CA ALA A 39 5.01 5.61 -8.03
C ALA A 39 5.77 6.92 -7.71
N ALA A 40 6.05 7.75 -8.71
CA ALA A 40 6.75 9.02 -8.51
C ALA A 40 5.96 9.98 -7.61
N GLY A 41 4.67 10.17 -7.89
CA GLY A 41 3.77 10.97 -7.05
C GLY A 41 3.62 10.40 -5.64
N ALA A 42 3.53 9.08 -5.48
CA ALA A 42 3.48 8.42 -4.18
C ALA A 42 4.78 8.60 -3.37
N ILE A 43 5.95 8.51 -4.02
CA ILE A 43 7.25 8.77 -3.39
C ILE A 43 7.34 10.23 -2.92
N ALA A 44 6.90 11.20 -3.73
CA ALA A 44 6.87 12.60 -3.34
C ALA A 44 5.92 12.83 -2.14
N ALA A 45 4.75 12.20 -2.15
CA ALA A 45 3.80 12.26 -1.04
C ALA A 45 4.37 11.64 0.25
N LEU A 46 5.12 10.54 0.17
CA LEU A 46 5.81 9.96 1.33
C LEU A 46 6.91 10.86 1.87
N ALA A 47 7.68 11.51 1.00
CA ALA A 47 8.69 12.48 1.41
C ALA A 47 8.03 13.65 2.17
N GLU A 48 6.92 14.18 1.66
CA GLU A 48 6.14 15.22 2.34
C GLU A 48 5.58 14.74 3.68
N ALA A 49 4.97 13.55 3.71
CA ALA A 49 4.39 12.95 4.92
C ALA A 49 5.40 12.83 6.06
N SER A 50 6.67 12.59 5.72
CA SER A 50 7.78 12.45 6.67
C SER A 50 8.09 13.73 7.44
N GLY A 51 7.70 14.90 6.90
CA GLY A 51 7.86 16.21 7.54
C GLY A 51 6.63 16.67 8.34
N ARG A 52 5.49 15.97 8.24
CA ARG A 52 4.24 16.37 8.91
C ARG A 52 4.32 16.09 10.42
N GLN A 53 3.53 16.85 11.18
CA GLN A 53 3.43 16.72 12.64
C GLN A 53 1.99 16.31 13.00
N ALA A 54 1.70 15.01 12.94
CA ALA A 54 0.41 14.45 13.32
C ALA A 54 0.58 13.02 13.84
N PRO A 55 -0.22 12.53 14.80
CA PRO A 55 -0.12 11.15 15.25
C PRO A 55 -0.16 10.12 14.10
N PHE A 56 -1.05 10.33 13.13
CA PHE A 56 -1.14 9.54 11.90
C PHE A 56 -1.08 10.42 10.66
N VAL A 57 -0.24 10.03 9.70
CA VAL A 57 -0.18 10.66 8.38
C VAL A 57 -0.55 9.62 7.34
N LEU A 58 -1.67 9.82 6.65
CA LEU A 58 -2.17 8.91 5.63
C LEU A 58 -1.71 9.38 4.26
N VAL A 59 -1.10 8.48 3.48
CA VAL A 59 -0.65 8.76 2.12
C VAL A 59 -1.56 8.02 1.15
N ALA A 60 -2.23 8.77 0.27
CA ALA A 60 -3.06 8.24 -0.80
C ALA A 60 -2.20 8.02 -2.06
N GLY A 61 -1.50 6.89 -2.10
CA GLY A 61 -0.61 6.51 -3.19
C GLY A 61 0.39 5.46 -2.75
N ASP A 62 0.61 4.44 -3.59
CA ASP A 62 1.55 3.36 -3.31
C ASP A 62 2.89 3.57 -4.03
N PRO A 63 4.02 3.70 -3.31
CA PRO A 63 5.34 3.80 -3.94
C PRO A 63 5.74 2.54 -4.72
N LEU A 64 5.08 1.40 -4.50
CA LEU A 64 5.36 0.13 -5.17
C LEU A 64 4.35 -0.22 -6.27
N VAL A 65 3.45 0.70 -6.64
CA VAL A 65 2.36 0.43 -7.58
C VAL A 65 2.85 -0.10 -8.94
N ALA A 66 3.92 0.49 -9.48
CA ALA A 66 4.49 0.05 -10.75
C ALA A 66 5.12 -1.36 -10.66
N VAL A 67 5.71 -1.70 -9.51
CA VAL A 67 6.25 -3.05 -9.24
C VAL A 67 5.10 -4.06 -9.19
N ALA A 68 4.01 -3.70 -8.52
CA ALA A 68 2.81 -4.52 -8.44
C ALA A 68 2.16 -4.77 -9.81
N GLU A 69 2.03 -3.72 -10.63
CA GLU A 69 1.50 -3.78 -11.99
C GLU A 69 2.37 -4.63 -12.92
N GLY A 70 3.68 -4.37 -12.94
CA GLY A 70 4.63 -5.15 -13.74
C GLY A 70 4.63 -6.62 -13.34
N TRP A 71 4.55 -6.91 -12.03
CA TRP A 71 4.44 -8.29 -11.56
C TRP A 71 3.14 -8.95 -12.04
N ARG A 72 1.98 -8.29 -11.89
CA ARG A 72 0.70 -8.88 -12.34
C ARG A 72 0.74 -9.19 -13.83
N ALA A 73 1.26 -8.25 -14.62
CA ALA A 73 1.44 -8.44 -16.05
C ALA A 73 2.37 -9.62 -16.40
N ALA A 74 3.32 -10.01 -15.53
CA ALA A 74 4.21 -11.15 -15.77
C ALA A 74 3.48 -12.51 -15.79
N TRP A 75 2.27 -12.57 -15.22
CA TRP A 75 1.46 -13.78 -15.13
C TRP A 75 0.24 -13.77 -16.04
N GLU A 76 0.02 -12.69 -16.79
CA GLU A 76 -1.06 -12.62 -17.78
C GLU A 76 -0.72 -13.48 -19.02
N PRO A 77 -1.67 -14.26 -19.56
CA PRO A 77 -1.42 -15.10 -20.73
C PRO A 77 -0.93 -14.29 -21.94
N GLY A 78 0.24 -14.65 -22.48
CA GLY A 78 0.83 -14.01 -23.67
C GLY A 78 1.62 -12.71 -23.39
N ALA A 79 1.81 -12.33 -22.13
CA ALA A 79 2.53 -11.12 -21.77
C ALA A 79 4.05 -11.32 -21.60
N SER A 80 4.82 -10.25 -21.86
CA SER A 80 6.25 -10.11 -21.53
C SER A 80 6.46 -9.39 -20.19
N GLY A 81 5.56 -9.59 -19.21
CA GLY A 81 5.52 -8.76 -18.00
C GLY A 81 6.71 -8.92 -17.05
N THR A 82 7.54 -9.95 -17.21
CA THR A 82 8.79 -10.08 -16.43
C THR A 82 9.73 -8.89 -16.67
N ALA A 83 9.82 -8.38 -17.90
CA ALA A 83 10.69 -7.23 -18.20
C ALA A 83 10.17 -5.95 -17.52
N ALA A 84 8.85 -5.69 -17.59
CA ALA A 84 8.22 -4.55 -16.93
C ALA A 84 8.35 -4.61 -15.40
N PHE A 85 8.22 -5.81 -14.82
CA PHE A 85 8.48 -6.02 -13.39
C PHE A 85 9.93 -5.69 -13.02
N GLU A 86 10.91 -6.23 -13.75
CA GLU A 86 12.33 -6.03 -13.43
C GLU A 86 12.76 -4.56 -13.62
N GLU A 87 12.22 -3.86 -14.62
CA GLU A 87 12.41 -2.43 -14.81
C GLU A 87 11.85 -1.62 -13.62
N ALA A 88 10.56 -1.82 -13.29
CA ALA A 88 9.93 -1.13 -12.17
C ALA A 88 10.60 -1.44 -10.82
N ALA A 89 11.01 -2.69 -10.61
CA ALA A 89 11.75 -3.11 -9.44
C ALA A 89 13.13 -2.43 -9.35
N GLY A 90 13.83 -2.33 -10.48
CA GLY A 90 15.10 -1.60 -10.58
C GLY A 90 14.96 -0.13 -10.20
N GLU A 91 13.95 0.55 -10.74
CA GLU A 91 13.66 1.95 -10.42
C GLU A 91 13.32 2.17 -8.94
N ALA A 92 12.45 1.33 -8.38
CA ALA A 92 12.07 1.39 -6.97
C ALA A 92 13.29 1.16 -6.05
N LEU A 93 14.15 0.20 -6.37
CA LEU A 93 15.36 -0.08 -5.61
C LEU A 93 16.39 1.05 -5.71
N LEU A 94 16.54 1.66 -6.89
CA LEU A 94 17.40 2.84 -7.07
C LEU A 94 16.88 4.02 -6.24
N ALA A 95 15.58 4.26 -6.27
CA ALA A 95 14.93 5.31 -5.47
C ALA A 95 15.14 5.09 -3.96
N TRP A 96 14.90 3.87 -3.48
CA TRP A 96 15.07 3.51 -2.08
C TRP A 96 16.53 3.60 -1.62
N ARG A 97 17.48 3.08 -2.39
CA ARG A 97 18.93 3.17 -2.08
C ARG A 97 19.44 4.60 -2.08
N ALA A 98 18.88 5.46 -2.92
CA ALA A 98 19.16 6.89 -2.92
C ALA A 98 18.49 7.65 -1.75
N GLY A 99 17.74 6.95 -0.88
CA GLY A 99 17.04 7.55 0.26
C GLY A 99 15.86 8.44 -0.14
N ARG A 100 15.36 8.33 -1.38
CA ARG A 100 14.21 9.13 -1.85
C ARG A 100 12.91 8.77 -1.13
N PHE A 101 12.79 7.53 -0.67
CA PHE A 101 11.71 7.10 0.20
C PHE A 101 12.15 5.94 1.09
N GLU A 102 11.37 5.69 2.14
CA GLU A 102 11.38 4.46 2.92
C GLU A 102 9.98 3.83 2.84
N LEU A 103 9.86 2.54 3.15
CA LEU A 103 8.54 1.90 3.26
C LEU A 103 7.71 2.58 4.37
N PRO A 104 6.38 2.72 4.17
CA PRO A 104 5.50 3.29 5.18
C PRO A 104 5.47 2.42 6.43
N ASP A 105 5.08 2.98 7.59
CA ASP A 105 4.95 2.19 8.82
C ASP A 105 3.92 1.07 8.70
N TYR A 106 2.84 1.32 7.94
CA TYR A 106 1.78 0.35 7.65
C TYR A 106 1.19 0.58 6.25
N TYR A 107 0.67 -0.50 5.67
CA TYR A 107 -0.30 -0.44 4.58
C TYR A 107 -1.69 -0.73 5.16
N LEU A 108 -2.66 0.14 4.84
CA LEU A 108 -4.08 -0.10 5.07
C LEU A 108 -4.76 -0.35 3.72
N VAL A 109 -5.34 -1.54 3.56
CA VAL A 109 -5.96 -1.98 2.30
C VAL A 109 -7.47 -1.86 2.43
N VAL A 110 -8.07 -0.92 1.72
CA VAL A 110 -9.53 -0.73 1.67
C VAL A 110 -10.07 -1.60 0.54
N ALA A 111 -10.71 -2.71 0.89
CA ALA A 111 -11.24 -3.66 -0.09
C ALA A 111 -12.54 -4.27 0.42
N HIS A 112 -13.39 -4.75 -0.50
CA HIS A 112 -14.60 -5.48 -0.11
C HIS A 112 -14.24 -6.77 0.65
N GLU A 113 -15.07 -7.21 1.59
CA GLU A 113 -14.79 -8.46 2.29
C GLU A 113 -14.87 -9.66 1.34
N PRO A 114 -13.87 -10.57 1.37
CA PRO A 114 -13.91 -11.78 0.56
C PRO A 114 -15.11 -12.63 0.99
N GLY A 115 -16.09 -12.78 0.10
CA GLY A 115 -17.35 -13.52 0.32
C GLY A 115 -18.63 -12.68 0.26
N ALA A 116 -18.53 -11.36 0.18
CA ALA A 116 -19.70 -10.48 0.07
C ALA A 116 -19.95 -9.91 -1.35
N GLY A 117 -19.16 -10.32 -2.35
CA GLY A 117 -19.20 -9.76 -3.70
C GLY A 117 -19.88 -10.66 -4.71
N GLY A 118 -20.96 -10.17 -5.33
CA GLY A 118 -21.37 -10.61 -6.68
C GLY A 118 -20.31 -10.23 -7.74
N PRO A 119 -20.56 -10.53 -9.02
CA PRO A 119 -19.55 -10.52 -10.10
C PRO A 119 -18.94 -9.16 -10.50
N GLU A 120 -19.12 -8.09 -9.72
CA GLU A 120 -18.69 -6.71 -10.02
C GLU A 120 -17.55 -6.20 -9.14
N ALA A 121 -16.74 -7.07 -8.52
CA ALA A 121 -15.48 -6.63 -7.91
C ALA A 121 -14.62 -5.95 -9.00
N SER A 122 -14.35 -4.65 -8.84
CA SER A 122 -13.58 -3.90 -9.82
C SER A 122 -12.16 -4.47 -9.89
N PRO A 123 -11.70 -4.98 -11.05
CA PRO A 123 -10.37 -5.59 -11.18
C PRO A 123 -9.21 -4.59 -10.99
N ALA A 124 -9.50 -3.30 -10.86
CA ALA A 124 -8.52 -2.24 -10.69
C ALA A 124 -8.20 -1.90 -9.22
N ALA A 125 -9.04 -2.30 -8.26
CA ALA A 125 -8.80 -2.00 -6.85
C ALA A 125 -7.77 -2.99 -6.26
N PRO A 126 -6.71 -2.51 -5.59
CA PRO A 126 -5.78 -3.38 -4.88
C PRO A 126 -6.50 -4.27 -3.87
N HIS A 127 -6.56 -5.58 -4.12
CA HIS A 127 -7.04 -6.53 -3.14
C HIS A 127 -5.92 -6.75 -2.11
N PRO A 128 -6.18 -7.00 -0.81
CA PRO A 128 -5.13 -7.42 0.11
C PRO A 128 -4.40 -8.71 -0.33
N ASP A 129 -5.01 -9.44 -1.27
CA ASP A 129 -4.45 -10.62 -1.93
C ASP A 129 -3.73 -10.28 -3.26
N ASP A 130 -3.70 -9.00 -3.67
CA ASP A 130 -2.81 -8.53 -4.73
C ASP A 130 -1.41 -8.93 -4.35
N PHE A 131 -0.74 -9.58 -5.28
CA PHE A 131 0.53 -10.24 -5.05
C PHE A 131 1.55 -9.46 -4.20
N HIS A 132 1.77 -8.18 -4.48
CA HIS A 132 2.78 -7.42 -3.73
C HIS A 132 2.31 -7.17 -2.29
N LEU A 133 1.02 -6.91 -2.08
CA LEU A 133 0.42 -6.89 -0.74
C LEU A 133 0.44 -8.28 -0.10
N GLY A 134 0.32 -9.36 -0.89
CA GLY A 134 0.52 -10.74 -0.47
C GLY A 134 1.95 -11.03 0.01
N VAL A 135 2.97 -10.60 -0.72
CA VAL A 135 4.40 -10.69 -0.34
C VAL A 135 4.65 -9.86 0.92
N LEU A 136 4.18 -8.61 0.94
CA LEU A 136 4.31 -7.73 2.11
C LEU A 136 3.61 -8.33 3.34
N ARG A 137 2.41 -8.88 3.19
CA ARG A 137 1.65 -9.53 4.26
C ARG A 137 2.30 -10.83 4.72
N THR A 138 2.90 -11.60 3.82
CA THR A 138 3.66 -12.82 4.14
C THR A 138 4.91 -12.49 4.95
N GLU A 139 5.65 -11.47 4.53
CA GLU A 139 6.86 -11.04 5.21
C GLU A 139 6.54 -10.35 6.54
N ARG A 140 5.53 -9.48 6.59
CA ARG A 140 5.14 -8.72 7.80
C ARG A 140 3.61 -8.57 7.91
N PRO A 141 2.91 -9.58 8.43
CA PRO A 141 1.45 -9.55 8.51
C PRO A 141 0.92 -8.42 9.41
N SER A 142 1.66 -8.08 10.48
CA SER A 142 1.30 -6.97 11.39
C SER A 142 1.35 -5.59 10.73
N ARG A 143 1.91 -5.47 9.53
CA ARG A 143 2.13 -4.19 8.85
C ARG A 143 1.19 -3.98 7.65
N VAL A 144 0.41 -4.99 7.27
CA VAL A 144 -0.64 -4.91 6.23
C VAL A 144 -1.99 -5.19 6.89
N VAL A 145 -2.84 -4.17 6.98
CA VAL A 145 -4.13 -4.24 7.67
C VAL A 145 -5.26 -4.07 6.65
N ALA A 146 -6.15 -5.05 6.57
CA ALA A 146 -7.34 -4.96 5.72
C ALA A 146 -8.46 -4.16 6.41
N VAL A 147 -9.15 -3.34 5.64
CA VAL A 147 -10.29 -2.52 6.06
C VAL A 147 -11.44 -2.75 5.09
N PRO A 148 -12.62 -3.15 5.57
CA PRO A 148 -13.77 -3.35 4.68
C PRO A 148 -14.19 -2.05 3.99
N ALA A 149 -14.25 -2.08 2.66
CA ALA A 149 -14.78 -1.02 1.81
C ALA A 149 -16.29 -0.79 2.06
N GLY A 150 -16.82 0.27 1.45
CA GLY A 150 -18.21 0.70 1.58
C GLY A 150 -18.33 2.21 1.46
N GLU A 151 -19.51 2.75 1.78
CA GLU A 151 -19.75 4.20 1.75
C GLU A 151 -18.65 4.98 2.50
N ALA A 152 -18.19 6.08 1.91
CA ALA A 152 -17.03 6.86 2.36
C ALA A 152 -17.01 7.12 3.88
N ARG A 153 -18.14 7.53 4.46
CA ARG A 153 -18.25 7.81 5.91
C ARG A 153 -18.08 6.54 6.76
N VAL A 154 -18.63 5.41 6.32
CA VAL A 154 -18.51 4.13 7.03
C VAL A 154 -17.09 3.58 6.90
N ALA A 155 -16.52 3.62 5.69
CA ALA A 155 -15.14 3.24 5.43
C ALA A 155 -14.16 4.10 6.25
N ALA A 156 -14.37 5.41 6.34
CA ALA A 156 -13.56 6.32 7.16
C ALA A 156 -13.56 5.93 8.64
N LEU A 157 -14.73 5.62 9.21
CA LEU A 157 -14.83 5.16 10.60
C LEU A 157 -14.07 3.85 10.84
N ARG A 158 -14.03 2.95 9.84
CA ARG A 158 -13.27 1.71 9.90
C ARG A 158 -11.76 1.95 9.79
N VAL A 159 -11.32 2.82 8.88
CA VAL A 159 -9.91 3.27 8.79
C VAL A 159 -9.46 3.86 10.11
N LEU A 160 -10.21 4.82 10.67
CA LEU A 160 -9.89 5.46 11.95
C LEU A 160 -9.86 4.46 13.12
N ARG A 161 -10.72 3.44 13.09
CA ARG A 161 -10.69 2.36 14.07
C ARG A 161 -9.44 1.48 13.91
N ALA A 162 -9.04 1.18 12.67
CA ALA A 162 -7.83 0.41 12.37
C ALA A 162 -6.57 1.14 12.83
N LEU A 163 -6.47 2.47 12.61
CA LEU A 163 -5.35 3.29 13.08
C LEU A 163 -5.13 3.21 14.60
N ARG A 164 -6.22 3.16 15.39
CA ARG A 164 -6.12 3.02 16.85
C ARG A 164 -5.72 1.61 17.32
N ARG A 165 -5.69 0.64 16.41
CA ARG A 165 -5.47 -0.78 16.70
C ARG A 165 -4.33 -1.36 15.87
N LEU A 166 -3.45 -0.50 15.33
CA LEU A 166 -2.33 -0.96 14.53
C LEU A 166 -1.50 -1.98 15.34
N PRO A 167 -1.27 -3.18 14.79
CA PRO A 167 -0.59 -4.22 15.54
C PRO A 167 0.88 -3.88 15.72
N VAL A 168 1.42 -4.19 16.89
CA VAL A 168 2.86 -4.11 17.12
C VAL A 168 3.54 -5.31 16.43
N GLY A 169 4.66 -5.06 15.77
CA GLY A 169 5.42 -6.11 15.10
C GLY A 169 6.76 -5.62 14.56
N PRO A 170 7.60 -6.55 14.08
CA PRO A 170 8.89 -6.21 13.50
C PRO A 170 8.72 -5.23 12.34
N TRP A 171 9.75 -4.41 12.14
CA TRP A 171 9.84 -3.53 10.98
C TRP A 171 10.00 -4.33 9.68
N TRP A 172 9.71 -3.70 8.55
CA TRP A 172 9.92 -4.25 7.22
C TRP A 172 11.35 -4.80 7.03
N PRO A 173 11.51 -5.92 6.31
CA PRO A 173 12.80 -6.25 5.72
C PRO A 173 13.24 -5.13 4.75
N PRO A 174 14.54 -5.08 4.41
CA PRO A 174 15.04 -4.27 3.31
C PRO A 174 14.25 -4.50 2.00
N LEU A 175 14.10 -3.45 1.19
CA LEU A 175 13.26 -3.50 -0.01
C LEU A 175 13.77 -4.50 -1.06
N ASP A 176 15.08 -4.64 -1.19
CA ASP A 176 15.71 -5.65 -2.07
C ASP A 176 15.31 -7.08 -1.71
N ARG A 177 15.21 -7.40 -0.42
CA ARG A 177 14.71 -8.69 0.03
C ARG A 177 13.23 -8.89 -0.31
N LEU A 178 12.41 -7.85 -0.20
CA LEU A 178 10.99 -7.92 -0.57
C LEU A 178 10.80 -8.12 -2.09
N VAL A 179 11.59 -7.43 -2.90
CA VAL A 179 11.61 -7.59 -4.36
C VAL A 179 12.09 -8.99 -4.75
N GLU A 180 13.10 -9.53 -4.07
CA GLU A 180 13.57 -10.91 -4.30
C GLU A 180 12.50 -11.94 -3.92
N ALA A 181 11.83 -11.74 -2.79
CA ALA A 181 10.70 -12.58 -2.40
C ALA A 181 9.59 -12.54 -3.46
N ALA A 182 9.35 -11.37 -4.06
CA ALA A 182 8.41 -11.21 -5.13
C ALA A 182 8.78 -12.05 -6.38
N ARG A 183 10.04 -12.06 -6.82
CA ARG A 183 10.47 -12.86 -8.00
C ARG A 183 10.07 -14.34 -7.92
N SER A 184 10.05 -14.91 -6.73
CA SER A 184 9.76 -16.33 -6.48
C SER A 184 8.35 -16.61 -5.98
N PHE A 185 7.54 -15.58 -5.74
CA PHE A 185 6.20 -15.74 -5.20
C PHE A 185 5.21 -16.03 -6.33
N PHE A 186 4.41 -17.08 -6.13
CA PHE A 186 3.40 -17.55 -7.07
C PHE A 186 2.02 -17.32 -6.45
N PRO A 187 1.04 -16.77 -7.19
CA PRO A 187 -0.25 -16.35 -6.63
C PRO A 187 -1.04 -17.51 -5.99
N GLY A 188 -0.84 -18.75 -6.45
CA GLY A 188 -1.46 -19.94 -5.85
C GLY A 188 -1.04 -20.27 -4.40
N ARG A 189 -0.08 -19.56 -3.80
CA ARG A 189 0.33 -19.77 -2.40
C ARG A 189 -0.59 -19.14 -1.35
N LEU A 190 -1.55 -18.29 -1.72
CA LEU A 190 -2.47 -17.65 -0.77
C LEU A 190 -3.74 -18.47 -0.48
N ALA A 191 -3.93 -19.61 -1.15
CA ALA A 191 -5.12 -20.46 -1.04
C ALA A 191 -5.02 -21.57 0.04
N SER A 192 -4.12 -21.45 1.02
CA SER A 192 -3.89 -22.44 2.07
C SER A 192 -4.13 -21.91 3.48
#